data_AF-A0A0F9TVE9-F1
#
_entry.id   AF-A0A0F9TVE9-F1
#
_cell.length_a   1.000
_cell.length_b   1.000
_cell.length_c   1.000
_cell.angle_alpha   90.00
_cell.angle_beta   90.00
_cell.angle_gamma   90.00
#
_symmetry.space_group_name_H-M   'P 1'
#
loop_
_entity.id
_entity.type
_entity.pdbx_description
1 polymer ?
#
loop_
_entity_poly.entity_id
_entity_poly.type
_entity_poly.pdbx_seq_one_letter_code
_entity_poly.pdbx_strand_id
1 'polypeptide(L)'
;MGNPNAKAGRTSPMRVATFVANRRLAVAGKKWQVMPGGSETIDEVAAQMLQQSLRDANFPDLMLHLLETRYGGFSGSEIRWAERDSDVFPEWFVNVPCRRFRFDEFDSPRLLSREDFDGVALAPGRWVFGRNSVAGIVARSGLLRTATWFALFKRWSWRDWVIYAEKFGIPLVRGIYKQGATEEDKTELEQAVQDIGEAGQAMMSDETQIEIDEAKHGGDSTNLHASIVREANAEISKLITGSTLTVDSGGPGSFALGKVHETRSFDLVVADAEFVARRFREDIARPFLAFNGLQDAALPELIVHITRESDPLTRAKLAETLLRMGLLLDTEQLREDFQFRKPPTEERTLRPAAPSSPPAMDSEE
;
A
#
# COMPACT_ATOMS: atom_id res chain seq x y z
N MET A 1 26.99 13.67 29.81
CA MET A 1 25.53 13.83 29.76
C MET A 1 25.06 13.56 28.34
N GLY A 2 24.50 12.38 28.09
CA GLY A 2 24.06 11.93 26.76
C GLY A 2 22.68 12.45 26.41
N ASN A 3 22.53 12.93 25.18
CA ASN A 3 21.29 13.43 24.61
C ASN A 3 20.26 12.27 24.45
N PRO A 4 19.07 12.33 25.08
CA PRO A 4 18.10 11.22 25.10
C PRO A 4 17.22 11.13 23.84
N ASN A 5 17.52 11.87 22.77
CA ASN A 5 16.71 11.91 21.54
C ASN A 5 17.35 11.20 20.34
N ALA A 6 17.98 10.04 20.57
CA ALA A 6 18.18 9.06 19.51
C ALA A 6 16.81 8.45 19.15
N LYS A 7 16.06 9.15 18.28
CA LYS A 7 14.85 8.62 17.64
C LYS A 7 15.19 7.24 17.08
N ALA A 8 14.66 6.21 17.72
CA ALA A 8 14.64 4.86 17.22
C ALA A 8 14.10 4.88 15.78
N GLY A 9 15.01 4.76 14.81
CA GLY A 9 14.66 4.49 13.43
C GLY A 9 13.96 3.14 13.41
N ARG A 10 12.62 3.16 13.51
CA ARG A 10 11.79 1.98 13.30
C ARG A 10 12.00 1.58 11.84
N THR A 11 12.92 0.66 11.61
CA THR A 11 12.98 -0.15 10.41
C THR A 11 11.71 -1.00 10.38
N SER A 12 10.59 -0.39 10.00
CA SER A 12 9.45 -1.16 9.52
C SER A 12 9.99 -2.03 8.38
N PRO A 13 9.73 -3.34 8.37
CA PRO A 13 10.26 -4.22 7.33
C PRO A 13 9.83 -3.65 5.98
N MET A 14 10.80 -3.18 5.19
CA MET A 14 10.63 -2.25 4.06
C MET A 14 9.44 -2.60 3.14
N ARG A 15 9.21 -3.91 2.90
CA ARG A 15 8.09 -4.42 2.10
C ARG A 15 6.68 -4.18 2.70
N VAL A 16 6.50 -4.28 4.02
CA VAL A 16 5.19 -4.01 4.66
C VAL A 16 4.80 -2.55 4.46
N ALA A 17 5.74 -1.63 4.68
CA ALA A 17 5.50 -0.20 4.49
C ALA A 17 5.10 0.11 3.04
N THR A 18 5.79 -0.49 2.07
CA THR A 18 5.47 -0.34 0.64
C THR A 18 4.07 -0.85 0.30
N PHE A 19 3.66 -2.06 0.75
CA PHE A 19 2.32 -2.57 0.44
C PHE A 19 1.20 -1.71 1.05
N VAL A 20 1.39 -1.28 2.29
CA VAL A 20 0.45 -0.39 2.97
C VAL A 20 0.34 0.95 2.23
N ALA A 21 1.48 1.55 1.87
CA ALA A 21 1.50 2.82 1.14
C ALA A 21 0.82 2.70 -0.23
N ASN A 22 1.16 1.66 -1.01
CA ASN A 22 0.61 1.47 -2.35
C ASN A 22 -0.91 1.27 -2.32
N ARG A 23 -1.44 0.43 -1.43
CA ARG A 23 -2.89 0.21 -1.31
C ARG A 23 -3.64 1.47 -0.85
N ARG A 24 -3.05 2.27 0.03
CA ARG A 24 -3.62 3.58 0.44
C ARG A 24 -3.65 4.58 -0.72
N LEU A 25 -2.54 4.70 -1.45
CA LEU A 25 -2.41 5.58 -2.61
C LEU A 25 -3.32 5.16 -3.77
N ALA A 26 -3.63 3.87 -3.90
CA ALA A 26 -4.58 3.37 -4.88
C ALA A 26 -6.01 3.91 -4.70
N VAL A 27 -6.34 4.44 -3.52
CA VAL A 27 -7.58 5.16 -3.24
C VAL A 27 -7.32 6.66 -3.13
N ALA A 28 -6.54 7.09 -2.13
CA ALA A 28 -6.38 8.50 -1.80
C ALA A 28 -5.60 9.32 -2.86
N GLY A 29 -4.82 8.64 -3.71
CA GLY A 29 -4.12 9.27 -4.84
C GLY A 29 -4.97 9.36 -6.12
N LYS A 30 -6.22 8.90 -6.11
CA LYS A 30 -7.13 8.95 -7.27
C LYS A 30 -7.96 10.23 -7.25
N LYS A 31 -8.44 10.62 -8.44
CA LYS A 31 -9.41 11.70 -8.58
C LYS A 31 -10.69 11.32 -7.84
N TRP A 32 -11.34 12.31 -7.23
CA TRP A 32 -12.58 12.13 -6.49
C TRP A 32 -13.56 13.27 -6.81
N GLN A 33 -14.84 12.98 -6.60
CA GLN A 33 -15.93 13.93 -6.80
C GLN A 33 -17.02 13.67 -5.76
N VAL A 34 -17.59 14.75 -5.23
CA VAL A 34 -18.83 14.71 -4.47
C VAL A 34 -20.00 14.87 -5.44
N MET A 35 -20.87 13.87 -5.45
CA MET A 35 -22.11 13.86 -6.22
C MET A 35 -23.28 14.26 -5.31
N PRO A 36 -24.32 14.91 -5.87
CA PRO A 36 -25.55 15.15 -5.12
C PRO A 36 -26.22 13.83 -4.73
N GLY A 37 -26.83 13.80 -3.54
CA GLY A 37 -27.57 12.63 -3.05
C GLY A 37 -28.93 12.43 -3.73
N GLY A 38 -29.41 13.45 -4.44
CA GLY A 38 -30.70 13.49 -5.14
C GLY A 38 -30.63 14.42 -6.35
N SER A 39 -31.79 14.73 -6.93
CA SER A 39 -31.90 15.56 -8.14
C SER A 39 -32.47 16.95 -7.89
N GLU A 40 -32.70 17.33 -6.63
CA GLU A 40 -33.22 18.66 -6.32
C GLU A 40 -32.11 19.71 -6.36
N THR A 41 -32.47 20.97 -6.64
CA THR A 41 -31.50 22.08 -6.69
C THR A 41 -30.73 22.24 -5.38
N ILE A 42 -31.38 21.98 -4.24
CA ILE A 42 -30.73 22.02 -2.94
C ILE A 42 -29.65 20.93 -2.79
N ASP A 43 -29.87 19.74 -3.37
CA ASP A 43 -28.91 18.63 -3.36
C ASP A 43 -27.67 18.99 -4.19
N GLU A 44 -27.89 19.58 -5.37
CA GLU A 44 -26.82 20.02 -6.26
C GLU A 44 -25.97 21.13 -5.63
N VAL A 45 -26.62 22.13 -5.03
CA VAL A 45 -25.94 23.23 -4.35
C VAL A 45 -25.13 22.70 -3.16
N ALA A 46 -25.72 21.85 -2.32
CA ALA A 46 -25.03 21.28 -1.16
C ALA A 46 -23.79 20.46 -1.56
N ALA A 47 -23.91 19.63 -2.61
CA ALA A 47 -22.79 18.85 -3.13
C ALA A 47 -21.68 19.73 -3.72
N GLN A 48 -22.04 20.80 -4.46
CA GLN A 48 -21.07 21.73 -5.03
C GLN A 48 -20.32 22.53 -3.95
N MET A 49 -21.04 23.04 -2.94
CA MET A 49 -20.43 23.73 -1.79
C MET A 49 -19.45 22.81 -1.06
N LEU A 50 -19.86 21.58 -0.78
CA LEU A 50 -19.02 20.61 -0.09
C LEU A 50 -17.81 20.20 -0.95
N GLN A 51 -18.01 19.92 -2.25
CA GLN A 51 -16.93 19.64 -3.21
C GLN A 51 -15.86 20.74 -3.20
N GLN A 52 -16.28 22.00 -3.26
CA GLN A 52 -15.35 23.13 -3.27
C GLN A 52 -14.58 23.24 -1.96
N SER A 53 -15.28 23.16 -0.81
CA SER A 53 -14.62 23.24 0.50
C SER A 53 -13.55 22.16 0.71
N LEU A 54 -13.81 20.92 0.25
CA LEU A 54 -12.87 19.81 0.40
C LEU A 54 -11.64 19.95 -0.51
N ARG A 55 -11.75 20.66 -1.64
CA ARG A 55 -10.62 20.97 -2.52
C ARG A 55 -9.67 21.99 -1.89
N ASP A 56 -10.22 22.92 -1.11
CA ASP A 56 -9.43 23.93 -0.41
C ASP A 56 -8.82 23.37 0.89
N ALA A 57 -9.38 22.27 1.43
CA ALA A 57 -8.89 21.56 2.61
C ALA A 57 -7.86 20.45 2.28
N ASN A 58 -7.23 19.88 3.32
CA ASN A 58 -6.31 18.73 3.21
C ASN A 58 -7.03 17.38 3.10
N PHE A 59 -8.07 17.28 2.27
CA PHE A 59 -8.89 16.07 2.16
C PHE A 59 -8.12 14.80 1.72
N PRO A 60 -7.13 14.86 0.81
CA PRO A 60 -6.31 13.68 0.50
C PRO A 60 -5.54 13.12 1.70
N ASP A 61 -5.04 13.99 2.58
CA ASP A 61 -4.35 13.58 3.82
C ASP A 61 -5.30 12.93 4.81
N LEU A 62 -6.55 13.42 4.87
CA LEU A 62 -7.61 12.76 5.63
C LEU A 62 -7.86 11.35 5.08
N MET A 63 -8.06 11.20 3.77
CA MET A 63 -8.31 9.87 3.17
C MET A 63 -7.16 8.90 3.46
N LEU A 64 -5.92 9.37 3.33
CA LEU A 64 -4.73 8.59 3.66
C LEU A 64 -4.76 8.12 5.11
N HIS A 65 -5.07 9.00 6.07
CA HIS A 65 -5.12 8.64 7.48
C HIS A 65 -6.31 7.74 7.82
N LEU A 66 -7.47 8.00 7.23
CA LEU A 66 -8.67 7.19 7.43
C LEU A 66 -8.45 5.74 6.98
N LEU A 67 -7.75 5.54 5.87
CA LEU A 67 -7.36 4.22 5.37
C LEU A 67 -6.37 3.49 6.32
N GLU A 68 -5.72 4.19 7.26
CA GLU A 68 -4.93 3.52 8.31
C GLU A 68 -5.80 2.65 9.23
N THR A 69 -7.10 2.92 9.32
CA THR A 69 -8.08 2.08 10.02
C THR A 69 -7.96 0.61 9.61
N ARG A 70 -7.75 0.30 8.32
CA ARG A 70 -7.67 -1.09 7.86
C ARG A 70 -6.49 -1.84 8.51
N TYR A 71 -5.41 -1.13 8.77
CA TYR A 71 -4.15 -1.68 9.27
C TYR A 71 -4.04 -1.63 10.80
N GLY A 72 -4.42 -0.51 11.40
CA GLY A 72 -4.36 -0.25 12.84
C GLY A 72 -5.64 -0.61 13.60
N GLY A 73 -6.74 -0.88 12.89
CA GLY A 73 -8.06 -1.21 13.44
C GLY A 73 -8.99 -0.01 13.57
N PHE A 74 -8.43 1.18 13.83
CA PHE A 74 -9.16 2.44 13.96
C PHE A 74 -8.27 3.65 13.66
N SER A 75 -8.89 4.77 13.29
CA SER A 75 -8.23 6.07 13.11
C SER A 75 -9.22 7.20 13.37
N GLY A 76 -8.78 8.29 13.99
CA GLY A 76 -9.61 9.46 14.25
C GLY A 76 -8.98 10.75 13.76
N SER A 77 -9.73 11.52 12.98
CA SER A 77 -9.33 12.85 12.53
C SER A 77 -10.35 13.86 13.02
N GLU A 78 -9.86 14.96 13.60
CA GLU A 78 -10.72 16.06 14.03
C GLU A 78 -10.98 17.00 12.85
N ILE A 79 -12.23 17.39 12.65
CA ILE A 79 -12.65 18.37 11.66
C ILE A 79 -12.59 19.75 12.31
N ARG A 80 -11.81 20.65 11.72
CA ARG A 80 -11.87 22.07 12.03
C ARG A 80 -12.87 22.72 11.08
N TRP A 81 -14.00 23.09 11.64
CA TRP A 81 -15.02 23.85 10.94
C TRP A 81 -14.71 25.34 10.99
N ALA A 82 -14.90 26.03 9.88
CA ALA A 82 -14.81 27.48 9.79
C ALA A 82 -16.10 28.04 9.20
N GLU A 83 -16.44 29.26 9.59
CA GLU A 83 -17.59 30.00 9.06
C GLU A 83 -17.11 31.03 8.03
N ARG A 84 -17.77 31.09 6.87
CA ARG A 84 -17.52 32.08 5.83
C ARG A 84 -18.87 32.45 5.19
N ASP A 85 -19.16 33.74 5.11
CA ASP A 85 -20.38 34.26 4.47
C ASP A 85 -21.68 33.61 5.00
N SER A 86 -21.73 33.34 6.31
CA SER A 86 -22.83 32.66 7.03
C SER A 86 -22.98 31.16 6.78
N ASP A 87 -22.10 30.56 5.99
CA ASP A 87 -22.02 29.12 5.77
C ASP A 87 -20.85 28.50 6.56
N VAL A 88 -20.98 27.23 6.95
CA VAL A 88 -19.99 26.47 7.74
C VAL A 88 -19.36 25.37 6.89
N PHE A 89 -18.02 25.34 6.82
CA PHE A 89 -17.27 24.44 5.95
C PHE A 89 -16.13 23.74 6.68
N PRO A 90 -15.72 22.53 6.24
CA PRO A 90 -14.50 21.91 6.74
C PRO A 90 -13.28 22.68 6.21
N GLU A 91 -12.55 23.35 7.09
CA GLU A 91 -11.32 24.09 6.75
C GLU A 91 -10.11 23.16 6.74
N TRP A 92 -10.01 22.28 7.75
CA TRP A 92 -8.85 21.43 7.93
C TRP A 92 -9.18 20.16 8.72
N PHE A 93 -8.52 19.06 8.36
CA PHE A 93 -8.59 17.80 9.07
C PHE A 93 -7.30 17.54 9.85
N VAL A 94 -7.41 17.48 11.18
CA VAL A 94 -6.28 17.19 12.07
C VAL A 94 -6.24 15.69 12.34
N ASN A 95 -5.28 15.00 11.73
CA ASN A 95 -5.05 13.59 11.97
C ASN A 95 -4.50 13.38 13.40
N VAL A 96 -5.24 12.66 14.23
CA VAL A 96 -4.86 12.41 15.62
C VAL A 96 -4.25 11.01 15.73
N PRO A 97 -3.03 10.86 16.29
CA PRO A 97 -2.39 9.55 16.42
C PRO A 97 -3.22 8.56 17.24
N CYS A 98 -3.31 7.30 16.80
CA CYS A 98 -4.11 6.25 17.47
C CYS A 98 -3.84 6.12 18.98
N ARG A 99 -2.60 6.37 19.44
CA ARG A 99 -2.21 6.34 20.87
C ARG A 99 -2.94 7.38 21.75
N ARG A 100 -3.60 8.36 21.15
CA ARG A 100 -4.41 9.38 21.83
C ARG A 100 -5.85 8.93 22.05
N PHE A 101 -6.24 7.77 21.52
CA PHE A 101 -7.56 7.21 21.76
C PHE A 101 -7.47 5.99 22.67
N ARG A 102 -8.50 5.84 23.50
CA ARG A 102 -8.83 4.60 24.21
C ARG A 102 -10.29 4.26 23.97
N PHE A 103 -10.70 3.08 24.38
CA PHE A 103 -12.08 2.63 24.28
C PHE A 103 -12.62 2.37 25.69
N ASP A 104 -13.90 2.68 25.90
CA ASP A 104 -14.59 2.28 27.13
C ASP A 104 -15.12 0.83 27.05
N GLU A 105 -15.85 0.42 28.07
CA GLU A 105 -16.42 -0.93 28.18
C GLU A 105 -17.42 -1.27 27.07
N PHE A 106 -17.97 -0.26 26.38
CA PHE A 106 -18.88 -0.40 25.25
C PHE A 106 -18.17 -0.28 23.90
N ASP A 107 -16.84 -0.31 23.88
CA ASP A 107 -16.01 -0.13 22.69
C ASP A 107 -16.25 1.23 22.00
N SER A 108 -16.63 2.26 22.77
CA SER A 108 -16.80 3.63 22.28
C SER A 108 -15.48 4.41 22.40
N PRO A 109 -15.06 5.13 21.34
CA PRO A 109 -13.79 5.83 21.35
C PRO A 109 -13.81 7.05 22.27
N ARG A 110 -12.73 7.23 23.03
CA ARG A 110 -12.48 8.37 23.91
C ARG A 110 -11.12 8.97 23.64
N LEU A 111 -11.06 10.30 23.58
CA LEU A 111 -9.83 11.05 23.36
C LEU A 111 -9.15 11.32 24.69
N LEU A 112 -7.93 10.83 24.85
CA LEU A 112 -7.09 11.13 26.00
C LEU A 112 -6.74 12.63 26.03
N SER A 113 -6.95 13.24 27.20
CA SER A 113 -6.53 14.61 27.49
C SER A 113 -5.50 14.60 28.63
N ARG A 114 -4.91 15.75 28.95
CA ARG A 114 -3.99 15.85 30.10
C ARG A 114 -4.74 15.84 31.44
N GLU A 115 -5.99 16.27 31.42
CA GLU A 115 -6.85 16.45 32.59
C GLU A 115 -7.69 15.20 32.85
N ASP A 116 -7.96 14.42 31.79
CA ASP A 116 -8.78 13.22 31.84
C ASP A 116 -8.01 12.04 31.20
N PHE A 117 -7.53 11.16 32.08
CA PHE A 117 -6.83 9.93 31.71
C PHE A 117 -7.79 8.81 31.25
N ASP A 118 -9.08 8.91 31.58
CA ASP A 118 -10.13 8.03 31.07
C ASP A 118 -10.67 8.48 29.71
N GLY A 119 -10.37 9.73 29.37
CA GLY A 119 -10.58 10.31 28.06
C GLY A 119 -12.01 10.79 27.86
N VAL A 120 -12.12 11.81 27.03
CA VAL A 120 -13.38 12.51 26.78
C VAL A 120 -14.06 11.89 25.56
N ALA A 121 -15.39 11.77 25.59
CA ALA A 121 -16.17 11.30 24.45
C ALA A 121 -15.96 12.22 23.24
N LEU A 122 -15.94 11.64 22.04
CA LEU A 122 -15.79 12.40 20.80
C LEU A 122 -17.06 13.22 20.54
N ALA A 123 -16.92 14.53 20.37
CA ALA A 123 -18.04 15.42 20.11
C ALA A 123 -18.71 15.08 18.75
N PRO A 124 -20.04 14.90 18.68
CA PRO A 124 -20.75 14.66 17.43
C PRO A 124 -20.47 15.75 16.38
N GLY A 125 -20.28 15.35 15.12
CA GLY A 125 -20.01 16.28 14.02
C GLY A 125 -18.62 16.92 13.99
N ARG A 126 -17.75 16.65 14.98
CA ARG A 126 -16.37 17.18 15.03
C ARG A 126 -15.32 16.16 14.59
N TRP A 127 -15.68 14.90 14.36
CA TRP A 127 -14.72 13.82 14.14
C TRP A 127 -15.09 12.96 12.94
N VAL A 128 -14.09 12.67 12.11
CA VAL A 128 -14.10 11.54 11.18
C VAL A 128 -13.46 10.36 11.89
N PHE A 129 -14.25 9.33 12.18
CA PHE A 129 -13.77 8.18 12.95
C PHE A 129 -14.00 6.86 12.20
N GLY A 130 -12.88 6.27 11.79
CA GLY A 130 -12.82 4.97 11.15
C GLY A 130 -12.68 3.85 12.18
N ARG A 131 -13.44 2.76 11.99
CA ARG A 131 -13.29 1.50 12.71
C ARG A 131 -13.48 0.32 11.75
N ASN A 132 -12.71 -0.74 11.92
CA ASN A 132 -12.99 -2.00 11.20
C ASN A 132 -14.20 -2.71 11.81
N SER A 133 -15.13 -3.17 10.97
CA SER A 133 -16.25 -4.00 11.42
C SER A 133 -15.84 -5.48 11.46
N VAL A 134 -15.12 -5.87 12.50
CA VAL A 134 -14.85 -7.29 12.78
C VAL A 134 -15.51 -7.64 14.11
N ALA A 135 -16.15 -8.81 14.19
CA ALA A 135 -16.71 -9.31 15.45
C ALA A 135 -15.60 -9.39 16.50
N GLY A 136 -15.63 -8.49 17.49
CA GLY A 136 -14.62 -8.37 18.53
C GLY A 136 -14.26 -6.93 18.86
N ILE A 137 -13.15 -6.77 19.59
CA ILE A 137 -12.69 -5.47 20.11
C ILE A 137 -12.00 -4.68 19.02
N VAL A 138 -12.46 -3.44 18.77
CA VAL A 138 -11.95 -2.55 17.72
C VAL A 138 -10.43 -2.42 17.79
N ALA A 139 -9.85 -2.27 18.98
CA ALA A 139 -8.40 -2.13 19.17
C ALA A 139 -7.57 -3.35 18.69
N ARG A 140 -8.19 -4.51 18.44
CA ARG A 140 -7.51 -5.73 17.97
C ARG A 140 -7.82 -6.09 16.51
N SER A 141 -8.60 -5.27 15.82
CA SER A 141 -9.16 -5.57 14.49
C SER A 141 -8.22 -5.20 13.32
N GLY A 142 -7.04 -4.63 13.59
CA GLY A 142 -6.10 -4.18 12.55
C GLY A 142 -5.32 -5.32 11.90
N LEU A 143 -5.19 -5.29 10.57
CA LEU A 143 -4.46 -6.31 9.79
C LEU A 143 -2.99 -6.47 10.22
N LEU A 144 -2.34 -5.38 10.66
CA LEU A 144 -0.92 -5.43 11.07
C LEU A 144 -0.70 -6.27 12.32
N ARG A 145 -1.72 -6.48 13.15
CA ARG A 145 -1.64 -7.40 14.29
C ARG A 145 -1.32 -8.81 13.82
N THR A 146 -2.02 -9.31 12.80
CA THR A 146 -1.77 -10.63 12.21
C THR A 146 -0.43 -10.67 11.47
N ALA A 147 -0.08 -9.59 10.74
CA ALA A 147 1.19 -9.48 10.02
C ALA A 147 2.43 -9.51 10.94
N THR A 148 2.26 -9.16 12.23
CA THR A 148 3.37 -9.04 13.19
C THR A 148 4.14 -10.36 13.34
N TRP A 149 3.46 -11.50 13.34
CA TRP A 149 4.10 -12.82 13.47
C TRP A 149 5.02 -13.12 12.28
N PHE A 150 4.53 -12.94 11.06
CA PHE A 150 5.34 -13.14 9.86
C PHE A 150 6.49 -12.14 9.74
N ALA A 151 6.27 -10.88 10.17
CA ALA A 151 7.34 -9.89 10.24
C ALA A 151 8.43 -10.29 11.23
N LEU A 152 8.05 -10.90 12.36
CA LEU A 152 8.97 -11.39 13.39
C LEU A 152 9.78 -12.59 12.88
N PHE A 153 9.12 -13.60 12.29
CA PHE A 153 9.78 -14.76 11.70
C PHE A 153 10.78 -14.34 10.63
N LYS A 154 10.36 -13.47 9.71
CA LYS A 154 11.25 -12.91 8.70
C LYS A 154 12.48 -12.23 9.33
N ARG A 155 12.31 -11.43 10.38
CA ARG A 155 13.41 -10.72 11.03
C ARG A 155 14.40 -11.68 11.70
N TRP A 156 13.91 -12.72 12.36
CA TRP A 156 14.75 -13.75 12.95
C TRP A 156 15.48 -14.57 11.89
N SER A 157 14.78 -15.00 10.83
CA SER A 157 15.40 -15.72 9.73
C SER A 157 16.51 -14.91 9.06
N TRP A 158 16.34 -13.60 8.86
CA TRP A 158 17.41 -12.74 8.36
C TRP A 158 18.61 -12.69 9.31
N ARG A 159 18.37 -12.48 10.60
CA ARG A 159 19.45 -12.45 11.61
C ARG A 159 20.24 -13.75 11.59
N ASP A 160 19.53 -14.89 11.64
CA ASP A 160 20.15 -16.20 11.73
C ASP A 160 20.88 -16.56 10.42
N TRP A 161 20.34 -16.12 9.27
CA TRP A 161 21.02 -16.28 7.98
C TRP A 161 22.31 -15.48 7.90
N VAL A 162 22.33 -14.24 8.41
CA VAL A 162 23.56 -13.43 8.46
C VAL A 162 24.61 -14.09 9.36
N ILE A 163 24.21 -14.58 10.55
CA ILE A 163 25.11 -15.31 11.45
C ILE A 163 25.64 -16.59 10.80
N TYR A 164 24.77 -17.32 10.08
CA TYR A 164 25.17 -18.49 9.32
C TYR A 164 26.19 -18.14 8.23
N ALA A 165 25.93 -17.09 7.46
CA ALA A 165 26.83 -16.62 6.42
C ALA A 165 28.19 -16.14 6.99
N GLU A 166 28.20 -15.55 8.18
CA GLU A 166 29.44 -15.17 8.87
C GLU A 166 30.26 -16.40 9.30
N LYS A 167 29.61 -17.43 9.85
CA LYS A 167 30.29 -18.63 10.35
C LYS A 167 30.73 -19.60 9.28
N PHE A 168 29.94 -19.74 8.22
CA PHE A 168 30.12 -20.77 7.19
C PHE A 168 30.38 -20.19 5.80
N GLY A 169 30.34 -18.87 5.64
CA GLY A 169 30.62 -18.23 4.35
C GLY A 169 32.11 -18.10 4.03
N ILE A 170 32.99 -18.27 5.02
CA ILE A 170 34.44 -18.30 4.83
C ILE A 170 34.94 -19.69 5.22
N PRO A 171 35.55 -20.45 4.29
CA PRO A 171 36.10 -21.76 4.61
C PRO A 171 37.29 -21.63 5.55
N LEU A 172 37.32 -22.47 6.61
CA LEU A 172 38.47 -22.52 7.51
C LEU A 172 39.63 -23.24 6.81
N VAL A 173 40.78 -22.59 6.72
CA VAL A 173 42.01 -23.21 6.19
C VAL A 173 42.75 -23.86 7.34
N ARG A 174 42.98 -25.19 7.24
CA ARG A 174 43.57 -26.00 8.31
C ARG A 174 44.89 -26.61 7.86
N GLY A 175 45.98 -26.28 8.54
CA GLY A 175 47.28 -26.95 8.41
C GLY A 175 47.43 -28.03 9.47
N ILE A 176 47.71 -29.27 9.05
CA ILE A 176 47.94 -30.40 9.96
C ILE A 176 49.40 -30.83 9.82
N TYR A 177 50.14 -30.82 10.93
CA TYR A 177 51.52 -31.30 10.98
C TYR A 177 51.62 -32.60 11.81
N LYS A 178 52.54 -33.48 11.41
CA LYS A 178 52.77 -34.77 12.07
C LYS A 178 53.65 -34.62 13.31
N GLN A 179 53.53 -35.56 14.23
CA GLN A 179 54.39 -35.64 15.41
C GLN A 179 55.85 -35.86 14.96
N GLY A 180 56.76 -34.97 15.37
CA GLY A 180 58.16 -34.96 14.92
C GLY A 180 58.49 -34.02 13.75
N ALA A 181 57.52 -33.23 13.26
CA ALA A 181 57.78 -32.16 12.30
C ALA A 181 58.78 -31.13 12.87
N THR A 182 59.74 -30.70 12.04
CA THR A 182 60.74 -29.71 12.45
C THR A 182 60.13 -28.31 12.57
N GLU A 183 60.80 -27.39 13.25
CA GLU A 183 60.32 -25.99 13.35
C GLU A 183 60.32 -25.29 11.99
N GLU A 184 61.22 -25.67 11.06
CA GLU A 184 61.20 -25.17 9.68
C GLU A 184 59.94 -25.63 8.93
N ASP A 185 59.56 -26.91 9.03
CA ASP A 185 58.35 -27.45 8.40
C ASP A 185 57.06 -26.78 8.94
N LYS A 186 57.02 -26.47 10.24
CA LYS A 186 55.87 -25.77 10.85
C LYS A 186 55.77 -24.33 10.35
N THR A 187 56.90 -23.64 10.22
CA THR A 187 56.94 -22.25 9.76
C THR A 187 56.53 -22.15 8.29
N GLU A 188 56.99 -23.09 7.44
CA GLU A 188 56.60 -23.15 6.04
C GLU A 188 55.11 -23.49 5.87
N LEU A 189 54.57 -24.40 6.69
CA LEU A 189 53.15 -24.72 6.72
C LEU A 189 52.30 -23.54 7.20
N GLU A 190 52.76 -22.78 8.20
CA GLU A 190 52.08 -21.58 8.67
C GLU A 190 52.01 -20.51 7.58
N GLN A 191 53.13 -20.28 6.87
CA GLN A 191 53.19 -19.34 5.75
C GLN A 191 52.24 -19.79 4.62
N ALA A 192 52.21 -21.07 4.29
CA ALA A 192 51.30 -21.62 3.29
C ALA A 192 49.81 -21.46 3.69
N VAL A 193 49.47 -21.69 4.96
CA VAL A 193 48.11 -21.48 5.48
C VAL A 193 47.75 -19.99 5.48
N GLN A 194 48.72 -19.11 5.74
CA GLN A 194 48.56 -17.66 5.69
C GLN A 194 48.32 -17.14 4.28
N ASP A 195 49.03 -17.67 3.30
CA ASP A 195 48.91 -17.28 1.90
C ASP A 195 47.61 -17.80 1.25
N ILE A 196 47.06 -18.92 1.76
CA ILE A 196 45.83 -19.53 1.23
C ILE A 196 44.56 -18.89 1.81
N GLY A 197 44.57 -18.47 3.09
CA GLY A 197 43.35 -18.02 3.79
C GLY A 197 43.33 -16.55 4.13
N GLU A 198 42.36 -15.78 3.64
CA GLU A 198 42.20 -14.35 4.00
C GLU A 198 41.63 -14.16 5.43
N ALA A 199 40.87 -15.12 5.94
CA ALA A 199 40.33 -15.15 7.31
C ALA A 199 40.04 -16.60 7.78
N GLY A 200 40.35 -16.91 9.05
CA GLY A 200 40.06 -18.22 9.66
C GLY A 200 41.10 -19.30 9.36
N GLN A 201 42.28 -19.18 9.97
CA GLN A 201 43.39 -20.12 9.83
C GLN A 201 43.59 -20.88 11.14
N ALA A 202 43.90 -22.18 11.04
CA ALA A 202 44.24 -22.99 12.20
C ALA A 202 45.38 -23.97 11.89
N MET A 203 46.32 -24.07 12.82
CA MET A 203 47.40 -25.06 12.84
C MET A 203 47.15 -26.03 14.01
N MET A 204 47.21 -27.34 13.77
CA MET A 204 47.28 -28.30 14.89
C MET A 204 48.07 -29.56 14.55
N SER A 205 48.50 -30.23 15.63
CA SER A 205 49.07 -31.57 15.58
C SER A 205 48.00 -32.59 15.22
N ASP A 206 48.40 -33.63 14.48
CA ASP A 206 47.58 -34.81 14.15
C ASP A 206 46.96 -35.47 15.41
N GLU A 207 47.65 -35.40 16.56
CA GLU A 207 47.16 -35.96 17.83
C GLU A 207 46.11 -35.10 18.54
N THR A 208 45.88 -33.86 18.09
CA THR A 208 44.94 -32.91 18.74
C THR A 208 43.85 -32.47 17.77
N GLN A 209 43.15 -33.45 17.20
CA GLN A 209 42.00 -33.21 16.34
C GLN A 209 40.71 -33.12 17.17
N ILE A 210 40.12 -31.93 17.20
CA ILE A 210 38.73 -31.74 17.66
C ILE A 210 37.85 -31.85 16.42
N GLU A 211 37.01 -32.89 16.36
CA GLU A 211 35.95 -33.02 15.37
C GLU A 211 34.62 -32.60 15.98
N ILE A 212 33.92 -31.70 15.30
CA ILE A 212 32.53 -31.40 15.60
C ILE A 212 31.72 -32.30 14.67
N ASP A 213 30.91 -33.21 15.23
CA ASP A 213 29.99 -34.01 14.43
C ASP A 213 29.06 -33.09 13.64
N GLU A 214 29.31 -32.97 12.33
CA GLU A 214 28.40 -32.28 11.43
C GLU A 214 27.10 -33.09 11.36
N ALA A 215 26.03 -32.54 11.92
CA ALA A 215 24.69 -33.05 11.62
C ALA A 215 24.56 -33.11 10.09
N LYS A 216 24.20 -34.28 9.52
CA LYS A 216 24.06 -34.45 8.08
C LYS A 216 23.02 -33.47 7.55
N HIS A 217 23.47 -32.31 7.10
CA HIS A 217 22.64 -31.30 6.49
C HIS A 217 22.24 -31.82 5.11
N GLY A 218 21.00 -32.31 4.97
CA GLY A 218 20.43 -32.60 3.65
C GLY A 218 20.52 -31.34 2.77
N GLY A 219 20.73 -31.52 1.46
CA GLY A 219 21.11 -30.49 0.48
C GLY A 219 20.22 -29.25 0.34
N ASP A 220 19.12 -29.15 1.11
CA ASP A 220 18.21 -28.00 1.17
C ASP A 220 18.43 -27.06 2.38
N SER A 221 19.29 -27.43 3.34
CA SER A 221 19.49 -26.65 4.57
C SER A 221 20.02 -25.22 4.34
N THR A 222 20.81 -25.02 3.29
CA THR A 222 21.35 -23.71 2.87
C THR A 222 20.27 -22.74 2.41
N ASN A 223 19.10 -23.25 1.98
CA ASN A 223 18.01 -22.42 1.46
C ASN A 223 16.82 -22.26 2.43
N LEU A 224 16.91 -22.85 3.63
CA LEU A 224 15.85 -22.82 4.63
C LEU A 224 15.51 -21.38 5.07
N HIS A 225 16.53 -20.58 5.40
CA HIS A 225 16.33 -19.20 5.84
C HIS A 225 15.69 -18.34 4.76
N ALA A 226 16.18 -18.44 3.52
CA ALA A 226 15.63 -17.73 2.37
C ALA A 226 14.17 -18.14 2.09
N SER A 227 13.85 -19.43 2.23
CA SER A 227 12.50 -19.97 2.07
C SER A 227 11.53 -19.41 3.11
N ILE A 228 11.91 -19.37 4.40
CA ILE A 228 11.07 -18.77 5.46
C ILE A 228 10.83 -17.28 5.17
N VAL A 229 11.86 -16.55 4.75
CA VAL A 229 11.72 -15.12 4.37
C VAL A 229 10.76 -14.96 3.19
N ARG A 230 10.83 -15.83 2.18
CA ARG A 230 9.95 -15.81 1.00
C ARG A 230 8.50 -16.10 1.39
N GLU A 231 8.24 -17.17 2.14
CA GLU A 231 6.88 -17.53 2.57
C GLU A 231 6.29 -16.46 3.48
N ALA A 232 7.06 -15.92 4.43
CA ALA A 232 6.60 -14.82 5.28
C ALA A 232 6.25 -13.56 4.46
N ASN A 233 7.02 -13.21 3.43
CA ASN A 233 6.68 -12.13 2.51
C ASN A 233 5.40 -12.43 1.72
N ALA A 234 5.22 -13.66 1.26
CA ALA A 234 4.05 -14.08 0.50
C ALA A 234 2.77 -13.98 1.36
N GLU A 235 2.80 -14.46 2.59
CA GLU A 235 1.66 -14.36 3.53
C GLU A 235 1.33 -12.91 3.90
N ILE A 236 2.35 -12.07 4.14
CA ILE A 236 2.16 -10.64 4.37
C ILE A 236 1.50 -9.98 3.16
N SER A 237 1.93 -10.32 1.94
CA SER A 237 1.36 -9.79 0.70
C SER A 237 -0.10 -10.20 0.55
N LYS A 238 -0.43 -11.50 0.73
CA LYS A 238 -1.82 -11.99 0.70
C LYS A 238 -2.71 -11.23 1.69
N LEU A 239 -2.22 -11.01 2.91
CA LEU A 239 -2.97 -10.34 3.95
C LEU A 239 -3.26 -8.87 3.62
N ILE A 240 -2.32 -8.15 3.01
CA ILE A 240 -2.44 -6.70 2.74
C ILE A 240 -3.05 -6.42 1.37
N THR A 241 -2.62 -7.09 0.30
CA THR A 241 -3.05 -6.79 -1.08
C THR A 241 -3.98 -7.85 -1.66
N GLY A 242 -4.25 -8.94 -0.94
CA GLY A 242 -5.09 -10.04 -1.44
C GLY A 242 -4.40 -10.94 -2.47
N SER A 243 -3.12 -10.70 -2.74
CA SER A 243 -2.32 -11.39 -3.76
C SER A 243 -0.88 -11.64 -3.26
N THR A 244 -0.25 -12.68 -3.78
CA THR A 244 1.18 -12.99 -3.54
C THR A 244 2.12 -12.38 -4.57
N LEU A 245 1.58 -11.95 -5.71
CA LEU A 245 2.38 -11.46 -6.81
C LEU A 245 2.74 -9.99 -6.55
N THR A 246 4.00 -9.78 -6.19
CA THR A 246 4.65 -8.48 -6.24
C THR A 246 5.53 -8.44 -7.48
N VAL A 247 5.95 -7.25 -7.91
CA VAL A 247 6.69 -6.96 -9.16
C VAL A 247 7.86 -7.95 -9.47
N ASP A 248 8.40 -8.63 -8.46
CA ASP A 248 9.52 -9.59 -8.56
C ASP A 248 9.18 -11.01 -9.09
N SER A 249 7.92 -11.40 -9.23
CA SER A 249 7.56 -12.80 -9.57
C SER A 249 7.41 -13.04 -11.09
N GLY A 250 8.46 -12.77 -11.86
CA GLY A 250 8.50 -13.03 -13.31
C GLY A 250 8.79 -14.49 -13.65
N GLY A 251 7.81 -15.38 -13.53
CA GLY A 251 7.88 -16.78 -14.00
C GLY A 251 7.00 -17.05 -15.23
N PRO A 252 7.31 -18.07 -16.06
CA PRO A 252 6.48 -18.43 -17.21
C PRO A 252 5.09 -18.90 -16.75
N GLY A 253 4.02 -18.22 -17.19
CA GLY A 253 2.63 -18.41 -16.71
C GLY A 253 2.01 -17.19 -16.02
N SER A 254 2.75 -16.08 -15.94
CA SER A 254 2.40 -14.86 -15.18
C SER A 254 1.20 -14.05 -15.68
N PHE A 255 0.78 -14.18 -16.94
CA PHE A 255 -0.27 -13.31 -17.50
C PHE A 255 -1.68 -13.62 -17.00
N ALA A 256 -2.11 -14.89 -17.04
CA ALA A 256 -3.43 -15.30 -16.55
C ALA A 256 -3.52 -15.15 -15.02
N LEU A 257 -2.42 -15.48 -14.33
CA LEU A 257 -2.29 -15.34 -12.88
C LEU A 257 -2.29 -13.87 -12.45
N GLY A 258 -1.61 -13.00 -13.20
CA GLY A 258 -1.59 -11.55 -13.01
C GLY A 258 -2.99 -10.93 -13.06
N LYS A 259 -3.83 -11.34 -14.02
CA LYS A 259 -5.21 -10.84 -14.16
C LYS A 259 -6.11 -11.19 -12.96
N VAL A 260 -5.97 -12.40 -12.40
CA VAL A 260 -6.71 -12.82 -11.20
C VAL A 260 -6.23 -12.06 -9.97
N HIS A 261 -4.93 -11.82 -9.84
CA HIS A 261 -4.35 -11.05 -8.73
C HIS A 261 -4.72 -9.57 -8.77
N GLU A 262 -4.68 -8.97 -9.96
CA GLU A 262 -5.15 -7.60 -10.17
C GLU A 262 -6.62 -7.47 -9.77
N THR A 263 -7.45 -8.46 -10.13
CA THR A 263 -8.88 -8.46 -9.76
C THR A 263 -9.06 -8.42 -8.23
N ARG A 264 -8.37 -9.29 -7.46
CA ARG A 264 -8.50 -9.28 -5.99
C ARG A 264 -7.97 -8.00 -5.34
N SER A 265 -6.82 -7.51 -5.82
CA SER A 265 -6.27 -6.25 -5.31
C SER A 265 -7.20 -5.09 -5.62
N PHE A 266 -7.82 -5.08 -6.81
CA PHE A 266 -8.81 -4.10 -7.21
C PHE A 266 -10.05 -4.15 -6.32
N ASP A 267 -10.60 -5.33 -6.06
CA ASP A 267 -11.78 -5.49 -5.20
C ASP A 267 -11.52 -4.97 -3.77
N LEU A 268 -10.32 -5.18 -3.23
CA LEU A 268 -9.92 -4.61 -1.94
C LEU A 268 -9.80 -3.08 -1.96
N VAL A 269 -9.30 -2.51 -3.06
CA VAL A 269 -9.19 -1.06 -3.24
C VAL A 269 -10.59 -0.44 -3.38
N VAL A 270 -11.51 -1.08 -4.09
CA VAL A 270 -12.92 -0.67 -4.18
C VAL A 270 -13.57 -0.69 -2.79
N ALA A 271 -13.43 -1.79 -2.04
CA ALA A 271 -13.96 -1.90 -0.68
C ALA A 271 -13.38 -0.84 0.28
N ASP A 272 -12.14 -0.42 0.06
CA ASP A 272 -11.51 0.66 0.82
C ASP A 272 -12.06 2.05 0.43
N ALA A 273 -12.33 2.30 -0.86
CA ALA A 273 -13.00 3.52 -1.29
C ALA A 273 -14.44 3.61 -0.77
N GLU A 274 -15.20 2.52 -0.81
CA GLU A 274 -16.54 2.45 -0.19
C GLU A 274 -16.47 2.72 1.31
N PHE A 275 -15.41 2.27 1.99
CA PHE A 275 -15.19 2.58 3.39
C PHE A 275 -14.99 4.08 3.62
N VAL A 276 -14.15 4.73 2.81
CA VAL A 276 -13.96 6.19 2.86
C VAL A 276 -15.26 6.92 2.54
N ALA A 277 -15.98 6.52 1.50
CA ALA A 277 -17.25 7.14 1.09
C ALA A 277 -18.32 7.07 2.18
N ARG A 278 -18.43 5.93 2.87
CA ARG A 278 -19.36 5.77 4.00
C ARG A 278 -19.01 6.68 5.18
N ARG A 279 -17.72 6.83 5.49
CA ARG A 279 -17.25 7.73 6.56
C ARG A 279 -17.44 9.18 6.17
N PHE A 280 -17.17 9.53 4.93
CA PHE A 280 -17.49 10.85 4.38
C PHE A 280 -18.97 11.18 4.56
N ARG A 281 -19.88 10.26 4.16
CA ARG A 281 -21.33 10.47 4.25
C ARG A 281 -21.80 10.74 5.69
N GLU A 282 -21.34 9.93 6.64
CA GLU A 282 -21.80 10.01 8.03
C GLU A 282 -21.09 11.07 8.86
N ASP A 283 -19.76 11.20 8.72
CA ASP A 283 -18.94 12.01 9.61
C ASP A 283 -18.65 13.42 9.06
N ILE A 284 -18.87 13.66 7.75
CA ILE A 284 -18.59 14.95 7.10
C ILE A 284 -19.85 15.53 6.48
N ALA A 285 -20.47 14.81 5.54
CA ALA A 285 -21.61 15.34 4.78
C ALA A 285 -22.83 15.60 5.68
N ARG A 286 -23.18 14.66 6.55
CA ARG A 286 -24.30 14.83 7.49
C ARG A 286 -24.11 16.01 8.45
N PRO A 287 -22.97 16.18 9.16
CA PRO A 287 -22.73 17.38 9.98
C PRO A 287 -22.72 18.67 9.16
N PHE A 288 -22.14 18.66 7.96
CA PHE A 288 -22.12 19.82 7.07
C PHE A 288 -23.54 20.30 6.74
N LEU A 289 -24.43 19.40 6.32
CA LEU A 289 -25.84 19.76 6.06
C LEU A 289 -26.53 20.29 7.31
N ALA A 290 -26.29 19.67 8.47
CA ALA A 290 -26.89 20.09 9.72
C ALA A 290 -26.46 21.50 10.14
N PHE A 291 -25.17 21.83 10.01
CA PHE A 291 -24.62 23.15 10.37
C PHE A 291 -25.07 24.27 9.44
N ASN A 292 -25.33 23.96 8.16
CA ASN A 292 -25.81 24.94 7.17
C ASN A 292 -27.35 25.00 7.05
N GLY A 293 -28.08 24.27 7.90
CA GLY A 293 -29.55 24.22 7.84
C GLY A 293 -30.10 23.52 6.57
N LEU A 294 -29.27 22.78 5.84
CA LEU A 294 -29.61 22.05 4.61
C LEU A 294 -30.09 20.62 4.90
N GLN A 295 -30.85 20.43 5.98
CA GLN A 295 -31.24 19.10 6.47
C GLN A 295 -32.24 18.39 5.56
N ASP A 296 -32.97 19.16 4.74
CA ASP A 296 -33.90 18.64 3.74
C ASP A 296 -33.18 18.12 2.48
N ALA A 297 -31.90 18.46 2.29
CA ALA A 297 -31.11 17.97 1.17
C ALA A 297 -30.72 16.49 1.36
N ALA A 298 -30.75 15.74 0.27
CA ALA A 298 -30.24 14.38 0.24
C ALA A 298 -28.71 14.37 0.44
N LEU A 299 -28.24 13.45 1.28
CA LEU A 299 -26.82 13.35 1.66
C LEU A 299 -25.91 13.18 0.43
N PRO A 300 -24.95 14.12 0.22
CA PRO A 300 -23.96 13.99 -0.83
C PRO A 300 -23.15 12.69 -0.73
N GLU A 301 -22.74 12.18 -1.89
CA GLU A 301 -21.97 10.94 -2.01
C GLU A 301 -20.57 11.20 -2.56
N LEU A 302 -19.55 10.61 -1.93
CA LEU A 302 -18.18 10.67 -2.42
C LEU A 302 -17.91 9.51 -3.37
N ILE A 303 -17.57 9.84 -4.62
CA ILE A 303 -17.09 8.89 -5.62
C ILE A 303 -15.59 9.07 -5.80
N VAL A 304 -14.84 8.00 -5.56
CA VAL A 304 -13.41 7.93 -5.89
C VAL A 304 -13.25 7.15 -7.19
N HIS A 305 -12.64 7.77 -8.20
CA HIS A 305 -12.53 7.19 -9.54
C HIS A 305 -11.43 6.13 -9.58
N ILE A 306 -11.80 4.90 -9.22
CA ILE A 306 -10.93 3.73 -9.31
C ILE A 306 -11.24 3.01 -10.62
N THR A 307 -10.40 3.24 -11.63
CA THR A 307 -10.49 2.52 -12.91
C THR A 307 -9.49 1.39 -12.95
N ARG A 308 -9.88 0.24 -13.50
CA ARG A 308 -8.91 -0.78 -13.92
C ARG A 308 -8.00 -0.18 -14.98
N GLU A 309 -6.71 -0.38 -14.82
CA GLU A 309 -5.77 -0.07 -15.88
C GLU A 309 -6.06 -1.05 -17.02
N SER A 310 -6.54 -0.51 -18.13
CA SER A 310 -6.75 -1.28 -19.35
C SER A 310 -5.82 -0.73 -20.41
N ASP A 311 -5.19 -1.66 -21.14
CA ASP A 311 -4.32 -1.32 -22.25
C ASP A 311 -5.06 -0.36 -23.21
N PRO A 312 -4.38 0.69 -23.71
CA PRO A 312 -4.99 1.68 -24.60
C PRO A 312 -5.71 1.07 -25.81
N LEU A 313 -5.17 0.00 -26.40
CA LEU A 313 -5.82 -0.65 -27.54
C LEU A 313 -7.15 -1.30 -27.16
N THR A 314 -7.22 -1.86 -25.94
CA THR A 314 -8.47 -2.45 -25.41
C THR A 314 -9.52 -1.36 -25.17
N ARG A 315 -9.12 -0.19 -24.62
CA ARG A 315 -10.04 0.94 -24.45
C ARG A 315 -10.52 1.49 -25.80
N ALA A 316 -9.66 1.57 -26.80
CA ALA A 316 -10.02 2.05 -28.13
C ALA A 316 -11.08 1.15 -28.77
N LYS A 317 -10.91 -0.17 -28.69
CA LYS A 317 -11.90 -1.16 -29.15
C LYS A 317 -13.24 -1.05 -28.42
N LEU A 318 -13.21 -0.82 -27.11
CA LEU A 318 -14.42 -0.60 -26.31
C LEU A 318 -15.15 0.66 -26.78
N ALA A 319 -14.44 1.79 -26.92
CA ALA A 319 -15.00 3.04 -27.39
C ALA A 319 -15.62 2.89 -28.80
N GLU A 320 -14.93 2.23 -29.73
CA GLU A 320 -15.46 1.92 -31.06
C GLU A 320 -16.76 1.09 -30.98
N THR A 321 -16.80 0.09 -30.09
CA THR A 321 -17.97 -0.75 -29.89
C THR A 321 -19.15 0.04 -29.30
N LEU A 322 -18.90 0.89 -28.30
CA LEU A 322 -19.91 1.74 -27.68
C LEU A 322 -20.50 2.76 -28.68
N LEU A 323 -19.64 3.36 -29.53
CA LEU A 323 -20.09 4.24 -30.61
C LEU A 323 -20.96 3.49 -31.63
N ARG A 324 -20.57 2.26 -32.02
CA ARG A 324 -21.39 1.40 -32.89
C ARG A 324 -22.76 1.07 -32.28
N MET A 325 -22.83 0.98 -30.95
CA MET A 325 -24.09 0.77 -30.22
C MET A 325 -24.91 2.05 -30.02
N GLY A 326 -24.44 3.21 -30.53
CA GLY A 326 -25.16 4.47 -30.48
C GLY A 326 -24.94 5.30 -29.21
N LEU A 327 -23.97 4.93 -28.36
CA LEU A 327 -23.61 5.74 -27.20
C LEU A 327 -22.77 6.95 -27.65
N LEU A 328 -23.16 8.15 -27.22
CA LEU A 328 -22.38 9.36 -27.44
C LEU A 328 -21.23 9.42 -26.43
N LEU A 329 -20.00 9.58 -26.92
CA LEU A 329 -18.81 9.74 -26.10
C LEU A 329 -18.27 11.17 -26.24
N ASP A 330 -17.85 11.77 -25.12
CA ASP A 330 -17.17 13.06 -25.15
C ASP A 330 -15.76 12.94 -25.73
N THR A 331 -15.49 13.77 -26.74
CA THR A 331 -14.19 13.81 -27.42
C THR A 331 -13.08 14.38 -26.54
N GLU A 332 -13.38 15.29 -25.59
CA GLU A 332 -12.34 15.80 -24.68
C GLU A 332 -11.99 14.76 -23.61
N GLN A 333 -12.99 14.08 -23.04
CA GLN A 333 -12.78 12.93 -22.16
C GLN A 333 -11.90 11.85 -22.80
N LEU A 334 -12.16 11.46 -24.06
CA LEU A 334 -11.33 10.47 -24.77
C LEU A 334 -9.88 10.95 -24.94
N ARG A 335 -9.67 12.24 -25.24
CA ARG A 335 -8.32 12.80 -25.38
C ARG A 335 -7.56 12.76 -24.06
N GLU A 336 -8.20 13.12 -22.95
CA GLU A 336 -7.60 13.02 -21.62
C GLU A 336 -7.24 11.57 -21.26
N ASP A 337 -8.16 10.64 -21.49
CA ASP A 337 -7.97 9.22 -21.19
C ASP A 337 -6.80 8.60 -21.95
N PHE A 338 -6.62 8.97 -23.23
CA PHE A 338 -5.52 8.50 -24.07
C PHE A 338 -4.28 9.41 -24.05
N GLN A 339 -4.30 10.48 -23.26
CA GLN A 339 -3.23 11.48 -23.17
C GLN A 339 -2.88 12.12 -24.52
N PHE A 340 -3.84 12.20 -25.44
CA PHE A 340 -3.68 12.90 -26.70
C PHE A 340 -3.98 14.38 -26.54
N ARG A 341 -3.15 15.23 -27.15
CA ARG A 341 -3.39 16.67 -27.16
C ARG A 341 -4.41 17.03 -28.24
N LYS A 342 -5.23 18.03 -27.95
CA LYS A 342 -6.07 18.67 -28.98
C LYS A 342 -5.15 19.30 -30.04
N PRO A 343 -5.35 19.00 -31.34
CA PRO A 343 -4.55 19.62 -32.39
C PRO A 343 -4.83 21.13 -32.45
N PRO A 344 -3.81 21.97 -32.72
CA PRO A 344 -3.97 23.43 -32.76
C PRO A 344 -4.76 23.92 -33.97
N THR A 345 -4.81 23.14 -35.05
CA THR A 345 -5.55 23.45 -36.28
C THR A 345 -5.83 22.15 -37.03
N GLU A 346 -6.92 22.06 -37.79
CA GLU A 346 -7.27 20.84 -38.54
C GLU A 346 -6.21 20.45 -39.59
N GLU A 347 -5.44 21.41 -40.10
CA GLU A 347 -4.38 21.20 -41.10
C GLU A 347 -3.18 20.40 -40.55
N ARG A 348 -3.02 20.32 -39.22
CA ARG A 348 -1.94 19.57 -38.55
C ARG A 348 -2.48 18.28 -37.92
N THR A 349 -3.42 17.61 -38.60
CA THR A 349 -4.00 16.33 -38.17
C THR A 349 -3.60 15.18 -39.08
N LEU A 350 -3.33 14.01 -38.51
CA LEU A 350 -3.18 12.76 -39.27
C LEU A 350 -4.59 12.23 -39.55
N ARG A 351 -5.00 12.22 -40.82
CA ARG A 351 -6.28 11.62 -41.25
C ARG A 351 -6.01 10.22 -41.80
N PRO A 352 -6.81 9.20 -41.45
CA PRO A 352 -6.74 7.92 -42.13
C PRO A 352 -7.10 8.12 -43.61
N ALA A 353 -6.36 7.48 -44.51
CA ALA A 353 -6.70 7.49 -45.92
C ALA A 353 -8.12 6.95 -46.09
N ALA A 354 -9.00 7.74 -46.72
CA ALA A 354 -10.36 7.30 -47.00
C ALA A 354 -10.30 6.00 -47.84
N PRO A 355 -11.16 5.00 -47.56
CA PRO A 355 -11.24 3.83 -48.42
C PRO A 355 -11.65 4.30 -49.82
N SER A 356 -10.78 4.09 -50.81
CA SER A 356 -11.04 4.44 -52.20
C SER A 356 -12.26 3.65 -52.69
N SER A 357 -13.38 4.34 -52.91
CA SER A 357 -14.50 3.76 -53.65
C SER A 357 -14.02 3.42 -55.06
N PRO A 358 -14.25 2.20 -55.58
CA PRO A 358 -13.89 1.87 -56.96
C PRO A 358 -14.67 2.78 -57.93
N PRO A 359 -14.05 3.21 -59.05
CA PRO A 359 -14.68 4.11 -59.99
C PRO A 359 -15.94 3.46 -60.58
N ALA A 360 -17.04 4.21 -60.62
CA ALA A 360 -18.24 3.82 -61.33
C ALA A 360 -17.88 3.60 -62.80
N MET A 361 -18.17 2.40 -63.33
CA MET A 361 -18.10 2.19 -64.77
C MET A 361 -19.24 2.97 -65.41
N ASP A 362 -18.90 3.98 -66.20
CA ASP A 362 -19.81 4.59 -67.14
C ASP A 362 -20.30 3.51 -68.12
N SER A 363 -21.61 3.30 -68.15
CA SER A 363 -22.27 2.56 -69.21
C SER A 363 -22.43 3.49 -70.42
N GLU A 364 -21.51 3.39 -71.38
CA GLU A 364 -21.73 3.88 -72.75
C GLU A 364 -22.32 2.76 -73.61
N GLU A 365 -23.42 3.14 -74.29
CA GLU A 365 -24.23 2.52 -75.36
C GLU A 365 -25.05 1.25 -75.09
#